data_AF-A0A6N4VJI1-F1
#
_entry.id   AF-A0A6N4VJI1-F1
#
_cell.length_a   1.000
_cell.length_b   1.000
_cell.length_c   1.000
_cell.angle_alpha   90.00
_cell.angle_beta   90.00
_cell.angle_gamma   90.00
#
_symmetry.space_group_name_H-M   'P 1'
#
loop_
_entity.id
_entity.type
_entity.pdbx_description
1 polymer ?
#
loop_
_entity_poly.entity_id
_entity_poly.type
_entity_poly.pdbx_seq_one_letter_code
_entity_poly.pdbx_strand_id
1 'polypeptide(L)'
;MSAEVYDELYRVQIAEKKVRRGLARTMGAIVLDAIEAHATRLATTWADQRFAVGEGQLFERPSSNAVPRRRRHATAPRTVVLSGVSAANGKRLDDLVQAWNAGTRSALVEQALRYEFAVLPEH
;
A
#
# COMPACT_ATOMS: atom_id res chain seq x y z
N MET A 1 -6.51 4.64 1.62
CA MET A 1 -5.17 4.85 2.15
C MET A 1 -5.25 5.49 3.53
N SER A 2 -4.38 5.13 4.48
CA SER A 2 -4.32 5.82 5.78
C SER A 2 -3.88 7.29 5.62
N ALA A 3 -4.33 8.15 6.53
CA ALA A 3 -3.95 9.57 6.53
C ALA A 3 -2.45 9.75 6.72
N GLU A 4 -1.85 9.00 7.64
CA GLU A 4 -0.42 9.01 7.94
C GLU A 4 0.46 8.71 6.71
N VAL A 5 0.16 7.64 5.97
CA VAL A 5 0.92 7.28 4.76
C VAL A 5 0.76 8.34 3.67
N TYR A 6 -0.43 8.94 3.55
CA TYR A 6 -0.65 10.05 2.63
C TYR A 6 0.13 11.30 3.03
N ASP A 7 0.11 11.66 4.30
CA ASP A 7 0.77 12.86 4.82
C ASP A 7 2.29 12.73 4.67
N GLU A 8 2.87 11.54 4.89
CA GLU A 8 4.30 11.31 4.67
C GLU A 8 4.66 11.36 3.18
N LEU A 9 3.86 10.75 2.30
CA LEU A 9 4.04 10.88 0.84
C LEU A 9 4.02 12.35 0.40
N TYR A 10 3.07 13.12 0.93
CA TYR A 10 2.95 14.55 0.66
C TYR A 10 4.15 15.35 1.20
N ARG A 11 4.64 15.00 2.40
CA ARG A 11 5.82 15.60 3.02
C ARG A 11 7.06 15.38 2.15
N VAL A 12 7.29 14.14 1.70
CA VAL A 12 8.40 13.78 0.81
C VAL A 12 8.33 14.56 -0.50
N GLN A 13 7.15 14.64 -1.12
CA GLN A 13 6.98 15.37 -2.37
C GLN A 13 7.29 16.87 -2.23
N ILE A 14 6.82 17.51 -1.16
CA ILE A 14 7.12 18.92 -0.90
C ILE A 14 8.62 19.11 -0.63
N ALA A 15 9.24 18.22 0.14
CA ALA A 15 10.67 18.28 0.42
C ALA A 15 11.49 18.18 -0.88
N GLU A 16 11.16 17.24 -1.77
CA GLU A 16 11.80 17.14 -3.08
C GLU A 16 11.64 18.40 -3.92
N LYS A 17 10.43 18.98 -3.97
CA LYS A 17 10.18 20.23 -4.71
C LYS A 17 10.99 21.40 -4.18
N LYS A 18 11.26 21.44 -2.87
CA LYS A 18 12.09 22.49 -2.25
C LYS A 18 13.57 22.35 -2.64
N VAL A 19 14.09 21.12 -2.69
CA VAL A 19 15.52 20.84 -2.94
C VAL A 19 15.85 20.77 -4.43
N ARG A 20 14.98 20.16 -5.24
CA ARG A 20 15.20 19.85 -6.66
C ARG A 20 14.15 20.53 -7.54
N ARG A 21 14.31 21.83 -7.72
CA ARG A 21 13.42 22.63 -8.60
C ARG A 21 13.48 22.08 -10.03
N GLY A 22 12.32 21.65 -10.56
CA GLY A 22 12.18 21.12 -11.93
C GLY A 22 12.43 19.62 -12.11
N LEU A 23 12.97 18.92 -11.10
CA LEU A 23 13.26 17.48 -11.15
C LEU A 23 12.54 16.67 -10.05
N ALA A 24 11.66 17.32 -9.29
CA ALA A 24 10.90 16.66 -8.23
C ALA A 24 9.93 15.62 -8.83
N ARG A 25 9.91 14.43 -8.23
CA ARG A 25 9.06 13.33 -8.71
C ARG A 25 7.59 13.65 -8.43
N THR A 26 6.70 13.13 -9.28
CA THR A 26 5.26 13.14 -8.98
C THR A 26 4.97 12.12 -7.88
N MET A 27 3.83 12.26 -7.19
CA MET A 27 3.40 11.24 -6.22
C MET A 27 3.29 9.86 -6.88
N GLY A 28 2.82 9.80 -8.13
CA GLY A 28 2.76 8.56 -8.90
C GLY A 28 4.14 7.93 -9.14
N ALA A 29 5.15 8.74 -9.48
CA ALA A 29 6.52 8.25 -9.65
C ALA A 29 7.11 7.72 -8.33
N ILE A 30 6.93 8.44 -7.21
CA ILE A 30 7.38 7.98 -5.88
C ILE A 30 6.72 6.64 -5.52
N VAL A 31 5.43 6.48 -5.82
CA VAL A 31 4.72 5.20 -5.59
C VAL A 31 5.29 4.07 -6.43
N LEU A 32 5.54 4.30 -7.72
CA LEU A 32 6.12 3.27 -8.60
C LEU A 32 7.51 2.86 -8.13
N ASP A 33 8.36 3.85 -7.80
CA ASP A 33 9.70 3.62 -7.28
C ASP A 33 9.66 2.80 -5.97
N ALA A 34 8.72 3.11 -5.06
CA ALA A 34 8.54 2.36 -3.83
C ALA A 34 8.08 0.91 -4.09
N ILE A 35 7.19 0.68 -5.05
CA ILE A 35 6.75 -0.67 -5.42
C ILE A 35 7.92 -1.47 -5.99
N GLU A 36 8.74 -0.86 -6.85
CA GLU A 36 9.92 -1.51 -7.43
C GLU A 36 10.98 -1.81 -6.36
N ALA A 37 11.30 -0.85 -5.49
CA ALA A 37 12.28 -1.00 -4.43
C ALA A 37 11.92 -2.12 -3.44
N HIS A 38 10.63 -2.32 -3.16
CA HIS A 38 10.14 -3.29 -2.18
C HIS A 38 9.45 -4.50 -2.82
N ALA A 39 9.61 -4.73 -4.13
CA ALA A 39 8.87 -5.75 -4.87
C ALA A 39 8.98 -7.16 -4.27
N THR A 40 10.20 -7.59 -3.90
CA THR A 40 10.44 -8.91 -3.29
C THR A 40 9.70 -9.07 -1.98
N ARG A 41 9.68 -8.03 -1.14
CA ARG A 41 9.00 -8.04 0.15
C ARG A 41 7.48 -7.98 -0.02
N LEU A 42 7.00 -7.16 -0.97
CA LEU A 42 5.58 -7.05 -1.32
C LEU A 42 5.03 -8.40 -1.78
N ALA A 43 5.76 -9.13 -2.63
CA ALA A 43 5.33 -10.42 -3.15
C ALA A 43 4.97 -11.44 -2.06
N THR A 44 5.63 -11.39 -0.90
CA THR A 44 5.37 -12.31 0.22
C THR A 44 4.49 -11.71 1.31
N THR A 45 4.15 -10.43 1.24
CA THR A 45 3.46 -9.71 2.33
C THR A 45 2.09 -10.31 2.65
N TRP A 46 1.39 -10.81 1.64
CA TRP A 46 0.06 -11.39 1.78
C TRP A 46 0.06 -12.92 1.84
N ALA A 47 1.21 -13.56 1.65
CA ALA A 47 1.32 -15.02 1.65
C ALA A 47 1.06 -15.64 3.05
N ASP A 48 1.37 -14.91 4.11
CA ASP A 48 1.19 -15.34 5.51
C ASP A 48 -0.18 -14.95 6.11
N GLN A 49 -1.05 -14.26 5.36
CA GLN A 49 -2.43 -13.99 5.80
C GLN A 49 -3.35 -15.20 5.56
N ARG A 50 -2.81 -16.42 5.63
CA ARG A 50 -3.62 -17.65 5.61
C ARG A 50 -4.44 -17.70 6.89
N PHE A 51 -5.75 -17.55 6.75
CA PHE A 51 -6.72 -17.82 7.79
C PHE A 51 -6.39 -19.18 8.41
N ALA A 52 -6.03 -19.21 9.69
CA ALA A 52 -5.78 -20.45 10.40
C ALA A 52 -7.12 -21.21 10.56
N VAL A 53 -7.39 -22.15 9.66
CA VAL A 53 -8.42 -23.16 9.89
C VAL A 53 -7.92 -24.06 11.01
N GLY A 54 -8.46 -23.88 12.22
CA GLY A 54 -8.21 -24.83 13.30
C GLY A 54 -8.66 -26.23 12.87
N GLU A 55 -7.82 -27.23 13.10
CA GLU A 55 -8.08 -28.63 12.79
C GLU A 55 -9.47 -29.05 13.33
N GLY A 56 -10.40 -29.41 12.44
CA GLY A 56 -11.78 -29.80 12.79
C GLY A 56 -12.90 -28.78 12.53
N GLN A 57 -12.62 -27.63 11.89
CA GLN A 57 -13.68 -26.66 11.52
C GLN A 57 -13.99 -26.66 10.02
N LEU A 58 -15.28 -26.73 9.68
CA LEU A 58 -15.78 -26.71 8.29
C LEU A 58 -15.68 -25.34 7.60
N PHE A 59 -15.44 -24.28 8.36
CA PHE A 59 -15.42 -22.91 7.87
C PHE A 59 -14.20 -22.18 8.41
N GLU A 60 -13.53 -21.44 7.53
CA GLU A 60 -12.52 -20.45 7.90
C GLU A 60 -13.16 -19.40 8.80
N ARG A 61 -12.89 -19.50 10.11
CA ARG A 61 -13.19 -18.40 11.03
C ARG A 61 -11.99 -17.48 11.02
N PRO A 62 -12.15 -16.17 10.76
CA PRO A 62 -11.12 -15.21 11.15
C PRO A 62 -10.87 -15.45 12.63
N SER A 63 -9.64 -15.76 13.03
CA SER A 63 -9.33 -15.85 14.45
C SER A 63 -9.80 -14.53 15.09
N SER A 64 -10.35 -14.58 16.31
CA SER A 64 -10.90 -13.38 16.96
C SER A 64 -9.84 -12.26 17.16
N ASN A 65 -8.56 -12.58 16.98
CA ASN A 65 -7.42 -11.64 16.95
C ASN A 65 -7.04 -11.18 15.53
N ALA A 66 -7.59 -11.78 14.47
CA ALA A 66 -7.32 -11.50 13.06
C ALA A 66 -8.36 -10.61 12.38
N VAL A 67 -9.32 -10.06 13.12
CA VAL A 67 -10.12 -8.93 12.63
C VAL A 67 -9.47 -7.66 13.18
N PRO A 68 -8.65 -6.92 12.40
CA PRO A 68 -8.31 -5.55 12.77
C PRO A 68 -9.63 -4.84 13.07
N ARG A 69 -9.81 -4.42 14.33
CA ARG A 69 -10.99 -3.69 14.79
C ARG A 69 -11.33 -2.66 13.73
N ARG A 70 -12.49 -2.80 13.08
CA ARG A 70 -12.94 -2.00 11.95
C ARG A 70 -12.58 -0.54 12.24
N ARG A 71 -11.47 -0.05 11.66
CA ARG A 71 -10.99 1.30 11.92
C ARG A 71 -12.08 2.20 11.38
N ARG A 72 -12.86 2.82 12.27
CA ARG A 72 -13.71 3.94 11.89
C ARG A 72 -12.74 4.95 11.30
N HIS A 73 -12.79 5.12 9.99
CA HIS A 73 -12.06 6.18 9.32
C HIS A 73 -12.55 7.49 9.94
N ALA A 74 -11.82 8.02 10.91
CA ALA A 74 -12.08 9.32 11.51
C ALA A 74 -11.90 10.45 10.47
N THR A 75 -11.29 10.13 9.34
CA THR A 75 -11.00 11.04 8.22
C THR A 75 -11.40 10.37 6.91
N ALA A 76 -12.04 11.13 6.01
CA ALA A 76 -12.49 10.65 4.71
C ALA A 76 -11.36 9.94 3.93
N PRO A 77 -11.66 8.88 3.14
CA PRO A 77 -10.66 8.17 2.35
C PRO A 77 -9.93 9.14 1.42
N ARG A 78 -8.61 9.27 1.58
CA ARG A 78 -7.77 10.05 0.66
C ARG A 78 -7.33 9.16 -0.50
N THR A 79 -7.52 9.65 -1.71
CA THR A 79 -7.09 8.99 -2.96
C THR A 79 -5.86 9.70 -3.50
N VAL A 80 -4.83 8.93 -3.84
CA VAL A 80 -3.72 9.42 -4.64
C VAL A 80 -4.14 9.28 -6.09
N VAL A 81 -4.29 10.40 -6.78
CA VAL A 81 -4.36 10.37 -8.25
C VAL A 81 -2.97 10.02 -8.72
N LEU A 82 -2.81 8.84 -9.33
CA LEU A 82 -1.58 8.40 -9.98
C LEU A 82 -1.35 9.19 -11.29
N SER A 83 -1.36 10.52 -11.21
CA SER A 83 -1.17 11.41 -12.34
C SER A 83 0.24 11.22 -12.90
N GLY A 84 0.32 10.98 -14.22
CA GLY A 84 1.56 10.66 -14.93
C GLY A 84 1.90 9.18 -15.01
N VAL A 85 1.09 8.28 -14.44
CA VAL A 85 1.24 6.83 -14.64
C VAL A 85 0.59 6.44 -15.97
N SER A 86 1.38 5.84 -16.87
CA SER A 86 0.87 5.40 -18.18
C SER A 86 -0.21 4.33 -18.02
N ALA A 87 -1.09 4.18 -19.02
CA ALA A 87 -2.08 3.11 -19.03
C ALA A 87 -1.44 1.71 -18.89
N ALA A 88 -0.23 1.52 -19.45
CA ALA A 88 0.54 0.30 -19.33
C ALA A 88 0.97 0.03 -17.88
N ASN A 89 1.44 1.05 -17.16
CA ASN A 89 1.79 0.93 -15.74
C ASN A 89 0.54 0.68 -14.89
N GLY A 90 -0.59 1.29 -15.24
CA GLY A 90 -1.88 1.01 -14.61
C GLY A 90 -2.28 -0.47 -14.71
N LYS A 91 -2.13 -1.07 -15.90
CA LYS A 91 -2.37 -2.51 -16.12
C LYS A 91 -1.37 -3.37 -15.34
N ARG A 92 -0.09 -3.00 -15.34
CA ARG A 92 0.95 -3.72 -14.59
C ARG A 92 0.65 -3.74 -13.09
N LEU A 93 0.12 -2.65 -12.54
CA LEU A 93 -0.33 -2.61 -11.14
C LEU A 93 -1.51 -3.57 -10.89
N ASP A 94 -2.46 -3.70 -11.81
CA ASP A 94 -3.53 -4.71 -11.70
C ASP A 94 -2.96 -6.12 -11.66
N ASP A 95 -2.07 -6.43 -12.59
CA ASP A 95 -1.47 -7.75 -12.71
C ASP A 95 -0.70 -8.11 -11.42
N LEU A 96 0.01 -7.15 -10.82
CA LEU A 96 0.69 -7.31 -9.53
C LEU A 96 -0.29 -7.51 -8.36
N VAL A 97 -1.40 -6.77 -8.32
CA VAL A 97 -2.43 -6.95 -7.28
C VAL A 97 -2.97 -8.38 -7.31
N GLN A 98 -3.22 -8.92 -8.49
CA GLN A 98 -3.67 -10.30 -8.66
C GLN A 98 -2.56 -11.30 -8.30
N ALA A 99 -1.36 -11.11 -8.83
CA ALA A 99 -0.23 -12.02 -8.63
C ALA A 99 0.19 -12.16 -7.16
N TRP A 100 0.12 -11.06 -6.40
CA TRP A 100 0.51 -11.03 -4.98
C TRP A 100 -0.67 -11.12 -4.02
N ASN A 101 -1.88 -11.28 -4.54
CA ASN A 101 -3.12 -11.34 -3.75
C ASN A 101 -3.27 -10.15 -2.78
N ALA A 102 -2.93 -8.93 -3.24
CA ALA A 102 -2.96 -7.73 -2.40
C ALA A 102 -4.38 -7.22 -2.09
N GLY A 103 -5.41 -7.84 -2.68
CA GLY A 103 -6.81 -7.50 -2.54
C GLY A 103 -7.23 -6.28 -3.37
N THR A 104 -6.57 -5.13 -3.21
CA THR A 104 -6.86 -3.91 -3.99
C THR A 104 -5.60 -3.15 -4.38
N ARG A 105 -5.65 -2.34 -5.45
CA ARG A 105 -4.55 -1.43 -5.82
C ARG A 105 -4.14 -0.50 -4.68
N SER A 106 -5.12 0.04 -3.96
CA SER A 106 -4.87 0.93 -2.83
C SER A 106 -4.11 0.24 -1.71
N ALA A 107 -4.41 -1.03 -1.43
CA ALA A 107 -3.70 -1.81 -0.41
C ALA A 107 -2.25 -2.09 -0.83
N LEU A 108 -2.02 -2.44 -2.10
CA LEU A 108 -0.66 -2.60 -2.65
C LEU A 108 0.15 -1.30 -2.51
N VAL A 109 -0.41 -0.18 -2.97
CA VAL A 109 0.25 1.14 -2.91
C VAL A 109 0.53 1.56 -1.47
N GLU A 110 -0.46 1.44 -0.59
CA GLU A 110 -0.30 1.78 0.82
C GLU A 110 0.81 0.95 1.47
N GLN A 111 0.87 -0.34 1.20
CA GLN A 111 1.88 -1.23 1.76
C GLN A 111 3.28 -0.93 1.23
N ALA A 112 3.42 -0.61 -0.06
CA ALA A 112 4.69 -0.19 -0.65
C ALA A 112 5.22 1.09 0.02
N LEU A 113 4.34 2.09 0.21
CA LEU A 113 4.71 3.33 0.89
C LEU A 113 5.03 3.14 2.37
N ARG A 114 4.36 2.19 3.06
CA ARG A 114 4.74 1.83 4.44
C ARG A 114 6.14 1.27 4.52
N TYR A 115 6.55 0.42 3.57
CA TYR A 115 7.91 -0.08 3.52
C TYR A 115 8.93 1.02 3.19
N GLU A 116 8.59 1.91 2.26
CA GLU A 116 9.45 3.03 1.89
C GLU A 116 9.67 4.02 3.04
N PHE A 117 8.62 4.36 3.77
CA PHE A 117 8.67 5.35 4.85
C PHE A 117 8.93 4.75 6.23
N ALA A 118 9.07 3.42 6.32
CA ALA A 118 9.16 2.68 7.58
C ALA A 118 8.02 3.00 8.58
N VAL A 119 6.83 3.36 8.06
CA VAL A 119 5.65 3.66 8.86
C VAL A 119 4.98 2.34 9.24
N LEU A 120 5.28 1.86 10.46
CA LEU A 120 4.64 0.68 11.02
C LEU A 120 3.21 1.03 11.47
N PRO A 121 2.23 0.12 11.32
CA PRO A 121 0.89 0.39 11.82
C PRO A 121 0.94 0.51 13.35
N GLU A 122 0.61 1.69 13.89
CA GLU A 122 0.27 1.79 15.31
C GLU A 122 -0.89 0.83 15.59
N HIS A 123 -0.68 -0.14 16.47
CA HIS A 123 -1.64 -1.22 16.76
C HIS A 123 -2.89 -0.73 17.47
#